data_AF-A0A1A8WZ57-F1
#
_entry.id   AF-A0A1A8WZ57-F1
#
_cell.length_a   1.000
_cell.length_b   1.000
_cell.length_c   1.000
_cell.angle_alpha   90.00
_cell.angle_beta   90.00
_cell.angle_gamma   90.00
#
_symmetry.space_group_name_H-M   'P 1'
#
loop_
_entity.id
_entity.type
_entity.pdbx_description
1 polymer ?
#
loop_
_entity_poly.entity_id
_entity_poly.type
_entity_poly.pdbx_seq_one_letter_code
_entity_poly.pdbx_strand_id
1 'polypeptide(L)'
;MIRIKIDNDDPLVPFMKDFEDIQKDIEQLDIKCAHEQMNIQKQYDEKKKPMFEKRDEIIQKVPGFWANTLRKHPALSDIVPEDIDILNHLVKLDLKDNMDNNGSYKITFTFSEKAKEYMEPLTLVKHVTFDNNQEKVVECTRIKWKEGKNPIAAVSNNRSDLDNEMPKWSLFEWFTTEELQDKPDVGELIRREIWHNPLSYYLGLEDFDDFDVDFDEEFDDDDEEEDEDDEDEEDDEDDDDKDDDVEGDEDNDD
;
A
#
# COMPACT_ATOMS: atom_id res chain seq x y z
N MET A 1 -13.38 -33.36 -2.61
CA MET A 1 -13.11 -33.13 -4.04
C MET A 1 -12.97 -34.47 -4.74
N ILE A 2 -13.86 -34.77 -5.69
CA ILE A 2 -13.75 -35.95 -6.54
C ILE A 2 -12.70 -35.61 -7.61
N ARG A 3 -11.51 -36.21 -7.53
CA ARG A 3 -10.53 -36.15 -8.61
C ARG A 3 -11.01 -37.11 -9.70
N ILE A 4 -11.57 -36.57 -10.78
CA ILE A 4 -11.85 -37.33 -11.99
C ILE A 4 -10.48 -37.64 -12.60
N LYS A 5 -10.09 -38.91 -12.59
CA LYS A 5 -8.92 -39.37 -13.36
C LYS A 5 -9.38 -39.50 -14.80
N ILE A 6 -8.89 -38.62 -15.66
CA ILE A 6 -9.02 -38.75 -17.11
C ILE A 6 -7.92 -39.75 -17.53
N ASP A 7 -8.31 -40.93 -17.98
CA ASP A 7 -7.36 -41.92 -18.52
C ASP A 7 -6.84 -41.42 -19.88
N ASN A 8 -5.60 -41.76 -20.24
CA ASN A 8 -4.95 -41.27 -21.47
C ASN A 8 -5.68 -41.61 -22.79
N ASP A 9 -6.62 -42.56 -22.75
CA ASP A 9 -7.46 -42.96 -23.90
C ASP A 9 -8.85 -42.28 -23.90
N ASP A 10 -9.12 -41.36 -22.96
CA ASP A 10 -10.39 -40.63 -22.91
C ASP A 10 -10.48 -39.64 -24.09
N PRO A 11 -11.55 -39.71 -24.92
CA PRO A 11 -11.73 -38.82 -26.07
C PRO A 11 -11.80 -37.34 -25.69
N LEU A 12 -11.95 -37.01 -24.41
CA LEU A 12 -11.92 -35.65 -23.89
C LEU A 12 -10.49 -35.07 -23.74
N VAL A 13 -9.44 -35.90 -23.73
CA VAL A 13 -8.06 -35.47 -23.49
C VAL A 13 -7.59 -34.36 -24.45
N PRO A 14 -7.83 -34.43 -25.78
CA PRO A 14 -7.45 -33.34 -26.69
C PRO A 14 -8.21 -32.05 -26.40
N PHE A 15 -9.52 -32.13 -26.13
CA PHE A 15 -10.34 -30.96 -25.80
C PHE A 15 -9.95 -30.31 -24.46
N MET A 16 -9.52 -31.11 -23.49
CA MET A 16 -9.00 -30.61 -22.21
C MET A 16 -7.67 -29.88 -22.40
N LYS A 17 -6.80 -30.40 -23.27
CA LYS A 17 -5.54 -29.70 -23.61
C LYS A 17 -5.82 -28.38 -24.31
N ASP A 18 -6.69 -28.37 -25.32
CA ASP A 18 -7.09 -27.14 -26.02
C ASP A 18 -7.72 -26.12 -25.03
N PHE A 19 -8.51 -26.60 -24.06
CA PHE A 19 -9.09 -25.78 -23.01
C PHE A 19 -8.02 -25.22 -22.04
N GLU A 20 -7.06 -26.04 -21.62
CA GLU A 20 -5.94 -25.58 -20.79
C GLU A 20 -5.10 -24.53 -21.51
N ASP A 21 -4.85 -24.71 -22.81
CA ASP A 21 -4.05 -23.79 -23.59
C ASP A 21 -4.77 -22.43 -23.78
N ILE A 22 -6.07 -22.42 -24.09
CA ILE A 22 -6.82 -21.14 -24.17
C ILE A 22 -6.96 -20.46 -22.79
N GLN A 23 -7.04 -21.21 -21.69
CA GLN A 23 -7.04 -20.62 -20.34
C GLN A 23 -5.71 -19.94 -20.02
N LYS A 24 -4.57 -20.51 -20.44
CA LYS A 24 -3.26 -19.85 -20.28
C LYS A 24 -3.17 -18.57 -21.10
N ASP A 25 -3.74 -18.55 -22.31
CA ASP A 25 -3.74 -17.34 -23.14
C ASP A 25 -4.61 -16.23 -22.52
N ILE A 26 -5.76 -16.58 -21.93
CA ILE A 26 -6.59 -15.64 -21.16
C ILE A 26 -5.82 -15.12 -19.94
N GLU A 27 -5.19 -15.99 -19.16
CA GLU A 27 -4.39 -15.60 -17.99
C GLU A 27 -3.22 -14.67 -18.40
N GLN A 28 -2.58 -14.91 -19.55
CA GLN A 28 -1.56 -14.01 -20.07
C GLN A 28 -2.10 -12.61 -20.41
N LEU A 29 -3.32 -12.50 -20.94
CA LEU A 29 -3.96 -11.20 -21.18
C LEU A 29 -4.27 -10.49 -19.86
N ASP A 30 -4.77 -11.22 -18.85
CA ASP A 30 -5.03 -10.67 -17.52
C ASP A 30 -3.74 -10.12 -16.87
N ILE A 31 -2.63 -10.86 -17.00
CA ILE A 31 -1.31 -10.42 -16.51
C ILE A 31 -0.85 -9.15 -17.21
N LYS A 32 -1.00 -9.05 -18.54
CA LYS A 32 -0.64 -7.84 -19.30
C LYS A 32 -1.48 -6.64 -18.88
N CYS A 33 -2.80 -6.82 -18.79
CA CYS A 33 -3.72 -5.78 -18.33
C CYS A 33 -3.37 -5.28 -16.92
N ALA A 34 -3.11 -6.18 -15.98
CA ALA A 34 -2.70 -5.82 -14.63
C ALA A 34 -1.38 -5.03 -14.61
N HIS A 35 -0.42 -5.39 -15.46
CA HIS A 35 0.84 -4.67 -15.58
C HIS A 35 0.68 -3.25 -16.13
N GLU A 36 -0.15 -3.07 -17.16
CA GLU A 36 -0.47 -1.75 -17.73
C GLU A 36 -1.20 -0.86 -16.72
N GLN A 37 -2.24 -1.39 -16.07
CA GLN A 37 -2.96 -0.68 -15.01
C GLN A 37 -2.02 -0.23 -13.88
N MET A 38 -1.07 -1.09 -13.48
CA MET A 38 -0.09 -0.74 -12.47
C MET A 38 0.85 0.37 -12.91
N ASN A 39 1.28 0.38 -14.17
CA ASN A 39 2.16 1.42 -14.70
C ASN A 39 1.44 2.77 -14.74
N ILE A 40 0.17 2.79 -15.16
CA ILE A 40 -0.68 4.00 -15.09
C ILE A 40 -0.83 4.46 -13.64
N GLN A 41 -1.12 3.53 -12.71
CA GLN A 41 -1.26 3.86 -11.29
C GLN A 41 0.00 4.52 -10.73
N LYS A 42 1.20 3.98 -11.04
CA LYS A 42 2.49 4.56 -10.62
C LYS A 42 2.68 5.99 -11.14
N GLN A 43 2.37 6.23 -12.42
CA GLN A 43 2.47 7.57 -13.01
C GLN A 43 1.60 8.58 -12.25
N TYR A 44 0.35 8.21 -11.92
CA TYR A 44 -0.55 9.09 -11.16
C TYR A 44 -0.15 9.20 -9.69
N ASP A 45 0.41 8.17 -9.08
CA ASP A 45 0.94 8.24 -7.72
C ASP A 45 2.11 9.23 -7.61
N GLU A 46 3.00 9.25 -8.60
CA GLU A 46 4.05 10.26 -8.71
C GLU A 46 3.49 11.68 -8.86
N LYS A 47 2.47 11.86 -9.71
CA LYS A 47 1.76 13.16 -9.86
C LYS A 47 1.04 13.60 -8.59
N LYS A 48 0.50 12.66 -7.79
CA LYS A 48 -0.18 12.94 -6.52
C LYS A 48 0.79 13.29 -5.38
N LYS A 49 2.04 12.81 -5.42
CA LYS A 49 3.05 13.07 -4.39
C LYS A 49 3.17 14.55 -3.98
N PRO A 50 3.37 15.52 -4.89
CA PRO A 50 3.43 16.94 -4.52
C PRO A 50 2.11 17.47 -3.94
N MET A 51 0.97 16.88 -4.30
CA MET A 51 -0.33 17.25 -3.71
C MET A 51 -0.47 16.72 -2.27
N PHE A 52 0.04 15.52 -1.98
CA PHE A 52 0.11 15.01 -0.62
C PHE A 52 1.05 15.84 0.26
N GLU A 53 2.18 16.32 -0.27
CA GLU A 53 3.08 17.23 0.45
C GLU A 53 2.38 18.56 0.80
N LYS A 54 1.67 19.17 -0.17
CA LYS A 54 0.84 20.37 0.10
C LYS A 54 -0.26 20.10 1.12
N ARG A 55 -0.91 18.93 1.05
CA ARG A 55 -1.93 18.50 2.02
C ARG A 55 -1.33 18.40 3.43
N ASP A 56 -0.14 17.80 3.56
CA ASP A 56 0.57 17.69 4.83
C ASP A 56 0.88 19.08 5.42
N GLU A 57 1.35 20.03 4.60
CA GLU A 57 1.62 21.41 5.05
C GLU A 57 0.36 22.13 5.57
N ILE A 58 -0.80 21.84 4.99
CA ILE A 58 -2.10 22.38 5.46
C ILE A 58 -2.50 21.69 6.76
N ILE A 59 -2.45 20.36 6.82
CA ILE A 59 -2.83 19.57 7.99
C ILE A 59 -2.00 19.96 9.22
N GLN A 60 -0.70 20.23 9.05
CA GLN A 60 0.17 20.70 10.15
C GLN A 60 -0.33 21.98 10.83
N LYS A 61 -1.15 22.79 10.15
CA LYS A 61 -1.75 24.02 10.70
C LYS A 61 -3.07 23.77 11.42
N VAL A 62 -3.59 22.54 11.41
CA VAL A 62 -4.87 22.14 12.03
C VAL A 62 -4.58 21.21 13.23
N PRO A 63 -4.52 21.74 14.47
CA PRO A 63 -4.21 20.94 15.64
C PRO A 63 -5.20 19.79 15.84
N GLY A 64 -4.67 18.59 16.09
CA GLY A 64 -5.48 17.40 16.33
C GLY A 64 -6.28 16.94 15.10
N PHE A 65 -5.90 17.33 13.87
CA PHE A 65 -6.58 16.91 12.65
C PHE A 65 -6.75 15.39 12.60
N TRP A 66 -5.65 14.63 12.62
CA TRP A 66 -5.69 13.17 12.52
C TRP A 66 -6.45 12.50 13.65
N ALA A 67 -6.36 12.99 14.88
CA ALA A 67 -7.15 12.48 16.01
C ALA A 67 -8.66 12.60 15.75
N ASN A 68 -9.09 13.77 15.26
CA ASN A 68 -10.49 14.05 14.94
C ASN A 68 -10.98 13.29 13.70
N THR A 69 -10.11 13.12 12.70
CA THR A 69 -10.39 12.34 11.49
C THR A 69 -10.57 10.86 11.83
N LEU A 70 -9.59 10.23 12.49
CA LEU A 70 -9.60 8.79 12.77
C LEU A 70 -10.80 8.41 13.66
N ARG A 71 -11.06 9.14 14.75
CA ARG A 71 -12.15 8.80 15.69
C ARG A 71 -13.55 8.98 15.12
N LYS A 72 -13.69 9.70 14.00
CA LYS A 72 -14.98 9.91 13.32
C LYS A 72 -15.26 8.85 12.27
N HIS A 73 -14.30 7.99 11.95
CA HIS A 73 -14.51 6.83 11.11
C HIS A 73 -15.42 5.83 11.84
N PRO A 74 -16.51 5.32 11.23
CA PRO A 74 -17.46 4.42 11.91
C PRO A 74 -16.82 3.16 12.51
N ALA A 75 -15.83 2.58 11.85
CA ALA A 75 -15.12 1.41 12.39
C ALA A 75 -14.14 1.75 13.54
N LEU A 76 -13.78 3.03 13.74
CA LEU A 76 -12.83 3.47 14.77
C LEU A 76 -13.52 4.29 15.88
N SER A 77 -14.86 4.36 15.91
CA SER A 77 -15.61 5.18 16.87
C SER A 77 -15.48 4.72 18.32
N ASP A 78 -15.26 3.43 18.53
CA ASP A 78 -15.28 2.79 19.86
C ASP A 78 -13.88 2.59 20.46
N ILE A 79 -12.90 3.35 19.98
CA ILE A 79 -11.58 3.37 20.60
C ILE A 79 -11.63 4.01 21.99
N VAL A 80 -10.78 3.56 22.90
CA VAL A 80 -10.75 4.06 24.28
C VAL A 80 -10.34 5.55 24.32
N PRO A 81 -10.88 6.35 25.27
CA PRO A 81 -10.53 7.78 25.37
C PRO A 81 -9.03 8.05 25.51
N GLU A 82 -8.29 7.13 26.14
CA GLU A 82 -6.83 7.20 26.29
C GLU A 82 -6.10 7.21 24.95
N ASP A 83 -6.65 6.58 23.91
CA ASP A 83 -6.09 6.68 22.56
C ASP A 83 -6.17 8.11 22.04
N ILE A 84 -7.28 8.80 22.29
CA ILE A 84 -7.50 10.17 21.81
C ILE A 84 -6.48 11.13 22.42
N ASP A 85 -6.15 10.96 23.69
CA ASP A 85 -5.10 11.74 24.36
C ASP A 85 -3.74 11.62 23.65
N ILE A 86 -3.40 10.40 23.19
CA ILE A 86 -2.15 10.14 22.46
C ILE A 86 -2.27 10.63 21.00
N LEU A 87 -3.38 10.34 20.33
CA LEU A 87 -3.64 10.71 18.93
C LEU A 87 -3.71 12.23 18.75
N ASN A 88 -4.10 13.00 19.77
CA ASN A 88 -4.02 14.46 19.75
C ASN A 88 -2.59 14.99 19.51
N HIS A 89 -1.58 14.15 19.72
CA HIS A 89 -0.19 14.45 19.44
C HIS A 89 0.31 13.89 18.09
N LEU A 90 -0.54 13.22 17.30
CA LEU A 90 -0.22 12.73 15.96
C LEU A 90 -0.15 13.91 14.98
N VAL A 91 1.08 14.26 14.57
CA VAL A 91 1.33 15.43 13.70
C VAL A 91 1.37 15.09 12.22
N LYS A 92 1.76 13.84 11.89
CA LYS A 92 1.80 13.37 10.52
C LYS A 92 1.42 11.90 10.46
N LEU A 93 0.58 11.59 9.47
CA LEU A 93 0.27 10.23 9.02
C LEU A 93 0.77 10.15 7.58
N ASP A 94 1.66 9.20 7.30
CA ASP A 94 2.23 8.95 5.97
C ASP A 94 1.83 7.55 5.51
N LEU A 95 1.32 7.43 4.30
CA LEU A 95 1.03 6.16 3.65
C LEU A 95 1.92 6.04 2.41
N LYS A 96 2.75 5.00 2.38
CA LYS A 96 3.41 4.51 1.18
C LYS A 96 2.64 3.28 0.72
N ASP A 97 1.74 3.48 -0.23
CA ASP A 97 0.92 2.42 -0.80
C ASP A 97 1.55 1.82 -2.05
N ASN A 98 1.05 0.68 -2.50
CA ASN A 98 1.45 0.00 -3.74
C ASN A 98 2.97 -0.12 -3.90
N MET A 99 3.66 -0.48 -2.82
CA MET A 99 5.12 -0.57 -2.79
C MET A 99 5.67 -1.70 -3.68
N ASP A 100 4.80 -2.65 -4.06
CA ASP A 100 5.05 -3.72 -5.01
C ASP A 100 3.77 -4.10 -5.76
N ASN A 101 3.87 -5.09 -6.65
CA ASN A 101 2.77 -5.55 -7.51
C ASN A 101 1.68 -6.29 -6.74
N ASN A 102 1.89 -6.59 -5.46
CA ASN A 102 0.97 -7.33 -4.62
C ASN A 102 0.18 -6.39 -3.68
N GLY A 103 0.38 -5.07 -3.80
CA GLY A 103 -0.32 -4.08 -2.99
C GLY A 103 0.26 -3.96 -1.58
N SER A 104 1.54 -4.25 -1.37
CA SER A 104 2.21 -4.00 -0.09
C SER A 104 2.19 -2.52 0.27
N TYR A 105 2.09 -2.22 1.56
CA TYR A 105 1.99 -0.84 2.05
C TYR A 105 2.73 -0.63 3.36
N LYS A 106 3.12 0.62 3.60
CA LYS A 106 3.72 1.05 4.86
C LYS A 106 3.05 2.30 5.37
N ILE A 107 2.57 2.25 6.61
CA ILE A 107 1.98 3.38 7.30
C ILE A 107 2.92 3.85 8.40
N THR A 108 3.14 5.16 8.46
CA THR A 108 3.99 5.82 9.46
C THR A 108 3.21 6.88 10.21
N PHE A 109 3.09 6.69 11.52
CA PHE A 109 2.54 7.67 12.46
C PHE A 109 3.70 8.43 13.08
N THR A 110 3.72 9.76 12.94
CA THR A 110 4.72 10.63 13.56
C THR A 110 4.06 11.52 14.60
N PHE A 111 4.51 11.41 15.84
CA PHE A 111 3.99 12.14 16.98
C PHE A 111 4.90 13.31 17.36
N SER A 112 4.30 14.36 17.92
CA SER A 112 5.04 15.50 18.48
C SER A 112 5.82 15.10 19.74
N GLU A 113 6.79 15.92 20.12
CA GLU A 113 7.58 15.78 21.35
C GLU A 113 6.75 15.64 22.63
N LYS A 114 5.51 16.18 22.65
CA LYS A 114 4.60 16.05 23.79
C LYS A 114 4.18 14.60 24.05
N ALA A 115 4.17 13.75 23.02
CA ALA A 115 3.84 12.33 23.16
C ALA A 115 4.88 11.53 23.96
N LYS A 116 6.06 12.09 24.28
CA LYS A 116 7.04 11.48 25.19
C LYS A 116 6.49 11.23 26.60
N GLU A 117 5.43 11.95 26.98
CA GLU A 117 4.69 11.69 28.22
C GLU A 117 4.07 10.27 28.23
N TYR A 118 3.71 9.74 27.05
CA TYR A 118 2.95 8.49 26.92
C TYR A 118 3.84 7.33 26.48
N MET A 119 4.73 7.55 25.51
CA MET A 119 5.44 6.45 24.84
C MET A 119 6.77 6.86 24.20
N GLU A 120 7.55 5.84 23.88
CA GLU A 120 8.69 5.90 22.94
C GLU A 120 8.69 4.65 22.05
N PRO A 121 9.12 4.73 20.77
CA PRO A 121 9.53 5.93 20.04
C PRO A 121 8.33 6.82 19.63
N LEU A 122 8.62 8.02 19.10
CA LEU A 122 7.60 8.96 18.61
C LEU A 122 7.22 8.75 17.13
N THR A 123 7.89 7.82 16.45
CA THR A 123 7.55 7.43 15.09
C THR A 123 7.21 5.96 15.12
N LEU A 124 5.97 5.63 14.75
CA LEU A 124 5.48 4.26 14.70
C LEU A 124 5.28 3.88 13.24
N VAL A 125 5.95 2.81 12.83
CA VAL A 125 5.90 2.25 11.48
C VAL A 125 5.28 0.87 11.56
N LYS A 126 4.35 0.59 10.63
CA LYS A 126 3.90 -0.77 10.31
C LYS A 126 3.98 -0.96 8.79
N HIS A 127 4.69 -1.98 8.35
CA HIS A 127 4.89 -2.36 6.95
C HIS A 127 4.33 -3.76 6.76
N VAL A 128 3.37 -3.85 5.86
CA VAL A 128 2.64 -5.07 5.52
C VAL A 128 2.94 -5.40 4.07
N THR A 129 3.31 -6.65 3.82
CA THR A 129 3.53 -7.19 2.48
C THR A 129 2.57 -8.33 2.18
N PHE A 130 2.21 -8.48 0.92
CA PHE A 130 1.37 -9.59 0.48
C PHE A 130 2.16 -10.58 -0.38
N ASP A 131 2.11 -11.85 -0.02
CA ASP A 131 2.70 -12.95 -0.79
C ASP A 131 1.66 -14.04 -1.00
N ASN A 132 1.33 -14.36 -2.26
CA ASN A 132 0.27 -15.32 -2.62
C ASN A 132 -1.06 -15.08 -1.88
N ASN A 133 -1.51 -13.82 -1.82
CA ASN A 133 -2.70 -13.38 -1.08
C ASN A 133 -2.67 -13.63 0.44
N GLN A 134 -1.49 -13.89 1.01
CA GLN A 134 -1.29 -13.95 2.45
C GLN A 134 -0.64 -12.66 2.93
N GLU A 135 -1.25 -12.07 3.95
CA GLU A 135 -0.71 -10.90 4.62
C GLU A 135 0.48 -11.29 5.50
N LYS A 136 1.55 -10.49 5.43
CA LYS A 136 2.72 -10.63 6.28
C LYS A 136 3.19 -9.28 6.79
N VAL A 137 3.29 -9.15 8.11
CA VAL A 137 3.91 -7.97 8.74
C VAL A 137 5.43 -8.12 8.72
N VAL A 138 6.13 -7.26 7.97
CA VAL A 138 7.60 -7.30 7.84
C VAL A 138 8.30 -6.28 8.74
N GLU A 139 7.62 -5.20 9.10
CA GLU A 139 8.10 -4.20 10.05
C GLU A 139 6.93 -3.79 10.93
N CYS A 140 7.12 -3.79 12.25
CA CYS A 140 6.15 -3.22 13.18
C CYS A 140 6.88 -2.64 14.38
N THR A 141 6.63 -1.37 14.66
CA THR A 141 7.30 -0.66 15.75
C THR A 141 6.78 -1.14 17.09
N ARG A 142 7.67 -1.64 17.95
CA ARG A 142 7.34 -1.99 19.33
C ARG A 142 7.23 -0.73 20.19
N ILE A 143 6.01 -0.41 20.62
CA ILE A 143 5.75 0.73 21.49
C ILE A 143 6.19 0.44 22.93
N LYS A 144 6.95 1.35 23.53
CA LYS A 144 7.33 1.33 24.94
C LYS A 144 6.52 2.39 25.69
N TRP A 145 5.44 1.95 26.32
CA TRP A 145 4.58 2.81 27.13
C TRP A 145 5.28 3.26 28.41
N LYS A 146 5.06 4.51 28.80
CA LYS A 146 5.41 5.01 30.13
C LYS A 146 4.45 4.40 31.17
N GLU A 147 4.86 4.44 32.44
CA GLU A 147 4.08 3.85 33.53
C GLU A 147 2.67 4.47 33.61
N GLY A 148 1.64 3.62 33.59
CA GLY A 148 0.24 4.05 33.64
C GLY A 148 -0.29 4.72 32.35
N LYS A 149 0.49 4.74 31.26
CA LYS A 149 0.12 5.43 30.00
C LYS A 149 -0.22 4.49 28.85
N ASN A 150 -0.30 3.18 29.10
CA ASN A 150 -0.65 2.20 28.08
C ASN A 150 -2.19 2.17 27.88
N PRO A 151 -2.72 2.61 26.72
CA PRO A 151 -4.16 2.62 26.47
C PRO A 151 -4.76 1.22 26.37
N ILE A 152 -3.97 0.21 25.96
CA ILE A 152 -4.40 -1.20 25.89
C ILE A 152 -4.77 -1.72 27.29
N ALA A 153 -4.09 -1.24 28.34
CA ALA A 153 -4.44 -1.61 29.72
C ALA A 153 -5.81 -1.04 30.14
N ALA A 154 -6.20 0.13 29.62
CA ALA A 154 -7.47 0.78 29.93
C ALA A 154 -8.68 0.04 29.33
N VAL A 155 -8.49 -0.73 28.24
CA VAL A 155 -9.53 -1.60 27.67
C VAL A 155 -10.08 -2.58 28.71
N SER A 156 -9.21 -3.15 29.54
CA SER A 156 -9.58 -4.12 30.58
C SER A 156 -10.44 -3.50 31.69
N ASN A 157 -10.15 -2.24 32.04
CA ASN A 157 -10.84 -1.52 33.11
C ASN A 157 -12.23 -1.04 32.66
N ASN A 158 -12.40 -0.74 31.38
CA ASN A 158 -13.69 -0.30 30.82
C ASN A 158 -14.68 -1.45 30.57
N ARG A 159 -14.27 -2.72 30.71
CA ARG A 159 -15.17 -3.87 30.60
C ARG A 159 -16.04 -4.12 31.83
N SER A 160 -15.78 -3.46 32.96
CA SER A 160 -16.51 -3.75 34.21
C SER A 160 -17.90 -3.11 34.32
N ASP A 161 -18.23 -2.15 33.46
CA ASP A 161 -19.31 -1.21 33.79
C ASP A 161 -20.58 -1.25 32.94
N LEU A 162 -20.66 -1.91 31.77
CA LEU A 162 -21.88 -1.79 30.92
C LEU A 162 -22.26 -3.07 30.14
N ASP A 163 -23.31 -3.73 30.60
CA ASP A 163 -24.01 -4.89 30.00
C ASP A 163 -24.66 -4.59 28.62
N ASN A 164 -24.36 -3.47 27.96
CA ASN A 164 -25.03 -3.01 26.74
C ASN A 164 -24.19 -2.10 25.80
N GLU A 165 -22.90 -1.86 26.08
CA GLU A 165 -22.02 -1.09 25.17
C GLU A 165 -21.13 -2.03 24.34
N MET A 166 -20.87 -1.63 23.09
CA MET A 166 -19.95 -2.35 22.21
C MET A 166 -18.55 -2.37 22.87
N PRO A 167 -17.84 -3.51 22.85
CA PRO A 167 -16.56 -3.62 23.55
C PRO A 167 -15.55 -2.63 22.97
N LYS A 168 -15.11 -1.68 23.79
CA LYS A 168 -14.04 -0.75 23.43
C LYS A 168 -12.72 -1.48 23.22
N TRP A 169 -11.83 -0.86 22.45
CA TRP A 169 -10.51 -1.38 22.13
C TRP A 169 -9.52 -0.23 21.99
N SER A 170 -8.23 -0.53 21.93
CA SER A 170 -7.22 0.48 21.64
C SER A 170 -6.74 0.36 20.20
N LEU A 171 -6.73 1.48 19.45
CA LEU A 171 -6.15 1.58 18.11
C LEU A 171 -4.69 1.09 18.10
N PHE A 172 -3.96 1.29 19.19
CA PHE A 172 -2.56 0.86 19.30
C PHE A 172 -2.40 -0.66 19.44
N GLU A 173 -3.48 -1.43 19.65
CA GLU A 173 -3.47 -2.90 19.47
C GLU A 173 -3.07 -3.27 18.03
N TRP A 174 -3.34 -2.39 17.04
CA TRP A 174 -2.98 -2.63 15.64
C TRP A 174 -1.47 -2.65 15.38
N PHE A 175 -0.65 -2.06 16.25
CA PHE A 175 0.82 -2.13 16.19
C PHE A 175 1.33 -3.46 16.77
N THR A 176 0.98 -4.55 16.12
CA THR A 176 1.40 -5.91 16.42
C THR A 176 1.83 -6.66 15.15
N THR A 177 2.64 -7.70 15.32
CA THR A 177 2.99 -8.67 14.27
C THR A 177 2.06 -9.88 14.25
N GLU A 178 1.20 -10.02 15.25
CA GLU A 178 0.23 -11.10 15.36
C GLU A 178 -1.05 -10.77 14.57
N GLU A 179 -1.78 -11.80 14.13
CA GLU A 179 -3.07 -11.62 13.48
C GLU A 179 -4.09 -11.03 14.47
N LEU A 180 -4.73 -9.93 14.10
CA LEU A 180 -5.73 -9.26 14.92
C LEU A 180 -7.09 -9.91 14.70
N GLN A 181 -7.61 -10.55 15.74
CA GLN A 181 -8.97 -11.10 15.74
C GLN A 181 -9.94 -10.12 16.38
N ASP A 182 -11.15 -10.02 15.81
CA ASP A 182 -12.25 -9.21 16.34
C ASP A 182 -11.92 -7.71 16.50
N LYS A 183 -11.01 -7.19 15.67
CA LYS A 183 -10.66 -5.76 15.61
C LYS A 183 -10.66 -5.28 14.16
N PRO A 184 -11.03 -4.01 13.91
CA PRO A 184 -10.89 -3.41 12.59
C PRO A 184 -9.43 -3.39 12.14
N ASP A 185 -9.19 -3.65 10.86
CA ASP A 185 -7.88 -3.44 10.27
C ASP A 185 -7.66 -1.94 9.98
N VAL A 186 -6.98 -1.27 10.90
CA VAL A 186 -6.65 0.15 10.78
C VAL A 186 -5.86 0.46 9.51
N GLY A 187 -5.05 -0.48 9.00
CA GLY A 187 -4.27 -0.30 7.80
C GLY A 187 -5.13 -0.18 6.56
N GLU A 188 -6.07 -1.11 6.39
CA GLU A 188 -7.03 -1.09 5.28
C GLU A 188 -7.96 0.11 5.35
N LEU A 189 -8.45 0.47 6.55
CA LEU A 189 -9.29 1.67 6.74
C LEU A 189 -8.54 2.94 6.35
N ILE A 190 -7.27 3.08 6.78
CA ILE A 190 -6.46 4.22 6.40
C ILE A 190 -6.24 4.23 4.89
N ARG A 191 -5.79 3.11 4.33
CA ARG A 191 -5.43 3.00 2.92
C ARG A 191 -6.61 3.26 2.00
N ARG A 192 -7.71 2.52 2.18
CA ARG A 192 -8.81 2.46 1.22
C ARG A 192 -9.87 3.53 1.42
N GLU A 193 -9.97 4.10 2.62
CA GLU A 193 -11.06 4.99 2.97
C GLU A 193 -10.54 6.36 3.41
N ILE A 194 -9.81 6.41 4.52
CA ILE A 194 -9.45 7.68 5.17
C ILE A 194 -8.42 8.48 4.35
N TRP A 195 -7.44 7.82 3.71
CA TRP A 195 -6.36 8.50 3.00
C TRP A 195 -6.84 9.24 1.75
N HIS A 196 -7.85 8.71 1.08
CA HIS A 196 -8.39 9.31 -0.15
C HIS A 196 -9.15 10.61 0.14
N ASN A 197 -9.88 10.68 1.27
CA ASN A 197 -10.59 11.89 1.67
C ASN A 197 -10.60 12.08 3.19
N PRO A 198 -9.48 12.48 3.82
CA PRO A 198 -9.42 12.63 5.28
C PRO A 198 -10.26 13.82 5.78
N LEU A 199 -10.64 14.75 4.89
CA LEU A 199 -11.41 15.93 5.25
C LEU A 199 -12.89 15.62 5.49
N SER A 200 -13.49 14.69 4.74
CA SER A 200 -14.90 14.28 4.95
C SER A 200 -15.10 13.74 6.37
N TYR A 201 -14.22 12.83 6.81
CA TYR A 201 -14.22 12.31 8.17
C TYR A 201 -13.93 13.40 9.20
N TYR A 202 -12.97 14.30 8.95
CA TYR A 202 -12.69 15.41 9.86
C TYR A 202 -13.93 16.30 10.07
N LEU A 203 -14.69 16.60 9.01
CA LEU A 203 -15.89 17.43 9.06
C LEU A 203 -17.14 16.66 9.53
N GLY A 204 -17.13 15.32 9.45
CA GLY A 204 -18.29 14.47 9.77
C GLY A 204 -19.35 14.53 8.67
N LEU A 205 -18.93 14.58 7.41
CA LEU A 205 -19.82 14.59 6.26
C LEU A 205 -20.18 13.14 5.91
N GLU A 206 -21.46 12.79 5.99
CA GLU A 206 -21.99 11.51 5.50
C GLU A 206 -22.02 11.59 3.96
N ASP A 207 -21.36 10.64 3.29
CA ASP A 207 -21.34 10.42 1.84
C ASP A 207 -21.13 11.67 0.96
N PHE A 208 -19.87 11.92 0.58
CA PHE A 208 -19.54 12.82 -0.52
C PHE A 208 -19.67 12.08 -1.86
N ASP A 209 -20.89 11.74 -2.25
CA ASP A 209 -21.24 11.58 -3.67
C ASP A 209 -21.17 12.92 -4.43
N ASP A 210 -20.83 14.02 -3.74
CA ASP A 210 -20.98 15.41 -4.20
C ASP A 210 -19.64 16.11 -4.53
N PHE A 211 -18.54 15.37 -4.70
CA PHE A 211 -17.53 15.82 -5.67
C PHE A 211 -18.08 15.47 -7.06
N ASP A 212 -19.13 16.20 -7.44
CA ASP A 212 -19.56 16.38 -8.82
C ASP A 212 -18.43 17.15 -9.50
N VAL A 213 -17.31 16.47 -9.72
CA VAL A 213 -16.35 16.88 -10.74
C VAL A 213 -17.14 16.74 -12.02
N ASP A 214 -17.57 17.87 -12.58
CA ASP A 214 -17.78 18.01 -14.01
C ASP A 214 -16.51 17.45 -14.67
N PHE A 215 -16.55 16.15 -14.94
CA PHE A 215 -15.61 15.41 -15.75
C PHE A 215 -15.95 15.84 -17.17
N ASP A 216 -15.59 17.08 -17.49
CA ASP A 216 -15.59 17.55 -18.87
C ASP A 216 -14.56 16.65 -19.58
N GLU A 217 -15.08 15.67 -20.29
CA GLU A 217 -14.36 14.75 -21.15
C GLU A 217 -13.65 15.55 -22.25
N GLU A 218 -12.40 15.93 -22.01
CA GLU A 218 -11.41 16.11 -23.08
C GLU A 218 -10.19 15.25 -22.74
N PHE A 219 -10.35 13.94 -22.90
CA PHE A 219 -9.22 13.09 -23.24
C PHE A 219 -8.83 13.44 -24.68
N ASP A 220 -7.96 14.42 -24.86
CA ASP A 220 -7.20 14.53 -26.10
C ASP A 220 -6.19 13.36 -26.09
N ASP A 221 -6.55 12.28 -26.80
CA ASP A 221 -5.61 11.29 -27.32
C ASP A 221 -4.72 12.01 -28.36
N ASP A 222 -3.68 12.71 -27.90
CA ASP A 222 -2.52 12.99 -28.74
C ASP A 222 -1.64 11.71 -28.75
N ASP A 223 -2.13 10.70 -29.47
CA ASP A 223 -1.29 9.66 -30.08
C ASP A 223 -0.48 10.33 -31.20
N GLU A 224 0.59 11.04 -30.84
CA GLU A 224 1.68 11.31 -31.77
C GLU A 224 2.49 10.02 -31.92
N GLU A 225 2.10 9.20 -32.90
CA GLU A 225 2.95 8.15 -33.44
C GLU A 225 4.22 8.80 -34.03
N GLU A 226 5.35 8.69 -33.33
CA GLU A 226 6.66 8.95 -33.92
C GLU A 226 7.04 7.76 -34.81
N ASP A 227 6.63 7.83 -36.08
CA ASP A 227 7.23 7.09 -37.19
C ASP A 227 8.67 7.62 -37.40
N GLU A 228 9.68 6.94 -36.84
CA GLU A 228 11.07 7.07 -37.31
C GLU A 228 11.30 6.09 -38.47
N ASP A 229 11.04 6.58 -39.68
CA ASP A 229 11.38 5.93 -40.95
C ASP A 229 12.92 5.78 -41.11
N ASP A 230 13.30 4.59 -41.57
CA ASP A 230 14.62 4.19 -42.04
C ASP A 230 15.22 5.15 -43.09
N GLU A 231 16.47 5.58 -42.91
CA GLU A 231 17.35 5.97 -44.02
C GLU A 231 18.59 5.07 -44.04
N ASP A 232 18.55 4.09 -44.95
CA ASP A 232 19.69 3.39 -45.51
C ASP A 232 20.59 4.38 -46.28
N GLU A 233 21.87 4.48 -45.92
CA GLU A 233 22.93 4.81 -46.89
C GLU A 233 24.06 3.78 -46.75
N GLU A 234 24.11 2.87 -47.72
CA GLU A 234 25.31 2.12 -48.09
C GLU A 234 26.31 3.06 -48.79
N ASP A 235 27.59 3.00 -48.41
CA ASP A 235 28.72 3.02 -49.37
C ASP A 235 30.02 2.61 -48.66
N ASP A 236 30.29 1.30 -48.74
CA ASP A 236 31.49 0.66 -49.30
C ASP A 236 32.94 1.17 -49.09
N GLU A 237 33.81 0.15 -49.00
CA GLU A 237 35.26 0.10 -49.31
C GLU A 237 36.24 0.74 -48.30
N ASP A 238 37.37 0.14 -47.91
CA ASP A 238 37.97 -1.17 -48.18
C ASP A 238 39.19 -1.33 -47.25
N ASP A 239 39.55 -2.59 -47.06
CA ASP A 239 40.90 -3.15 -46.92
C ASP A 239 41.80 -3.00 -45.68
N ASP A 240 42.47 -4.14 -45.51
CA ASP A 240 43.82 -4.37 -45.03
C ASP A 240 44.09 -4.65 -43.54
N ASP A 241 44.13 -5.96 -43.26
CA ASP A 241 45.37 -6.68 -42.95
C ASP A 241 46.14 -6.30 -41.66
N LYS A 242 46.06 -7.19 -40.65
CA LYS A 242 47.17 -8.12 -40.29
C LYS A 242 47.00 -8.72 -38.88
N ASP A 243 46.94 -10.06 -38.87
CA ASP A 243 47.86 -10.95 -38.17
C ASP A 243 48.70 -10.33 -37.03
N ASP A 244 48.54 -10.84 -35.82
CA ASP A 244 49.50 -11.80 -35.24
C ASP A 244 49.21 -12.01 -33.75
N ASP A 245 48.74 -13.21 -33.44
CA ASP A 245 49.52 -14.19 -32.67
C ASP A 245 50.01 -13.87 -31.22
N VAL A 246 49.73 -14.87 -30.39
CA VAL A 246 50.58 -15.42 -29.30
C VAL A 246 50.11 -15.22 -27.85
N GLU A 247 49.85 -16.39 -27.27
CA GLU A 247 49.73 -16.79 -25.86
C GLU A 247 50.88 -16.30 -24.96
N GLY A 248 50.66 -16.35 -23.63
CA GLY A 248 51.75 -16.75 -22.73
C GLY A 248 51.94 -15.93 -21.46
N ASP A 249 51.74 -16.67 -20.36
CA ASP A 249 52.46 -16.63 -19.07
C ASP A 249 52.23 -15.50 -18.04
N GLU A 250 51.64 -15.95 -16.92
CA GLU A 250 52.31 -16.08 -15.62
C GLU A 250 53.48 -15.12 -15.34
N ASP A 251 53.33 -14.24 -14.35
CA ASP A 251 54.00 -14.41 -13.05
C ASP A 251 53.85 -13.19 -12.12
N ASN A 252 53.48 -13.54 -10.87
CA ASN A 252 53.98 -13.09 -9.57
C ASN A 252 53.83 -11.66 -8.98
N ASP A 253 53.52 -11.72 -7.68
CA ASP A 253 53.95 -10.92 -6.51
C ASP A 253 53.60 -9.40 -6.54
N ASP A 254 52.95 -8.79 -5.54
CA ASP A 254 53.00 -8.90 -4.07
C ASP A 254 51.70 -8.31 -3.47
#